data_AF-A0A9P8Y8I9-F1
#
_entry.id   AF-A0A9P8Y8I9-F1
#
_cell.length_a   1.000
_cell.length_b   1.000
_cell.length_c   1.000
_cell.angle_alpha   90.00
_cell.angle_beta   90.00
_cell.angle_gamma   90.00
#
_symmetry.space_group_name_H-M   'P 1'
#
loop_
_entity.id
_entity.type
_entity.pdbx_description
1 polymer ?
#
loop_
_entity_poly.entity_id
_entity_poly.type
_entity_poly.pdbx_seq_one_letter_code
_entity_poly.pdbx_strand_id
1 'polypeptide(L)'
;MGPSPVSTALCSALLLATARLASASSENGKEALLPSYHYGAPIPIECMNRSIETGEHISDENEQIQWIPFPECSESGRSLEFHYGVETELNCTIPMIDDPFFHLLEFYVHNDAPLACRLPSRPAAQVEIVGESPPEQEYIPLVFALAGTLQKSHLHISTHLNVLLHSVPKHHLHHHDSGVLDSGAAYSTSPLSHMAGTASKRLVIGDPLPLQFSVRWFPTPALPKTEGTVEWQGMGGHVYASTIFYALVSFTAGTLASAVYFFGVILPKRLRGRGMGGATPLGYGVNGVGNGWGISKRID
;
A
#
# COMPACT_ATOMS: atom_id res chain seq x y z
N MET A 1 55.86 -11.50 -35.34
CA MET A 1 54.80 -12.35 -34.75
C MET A 1 53.69 -11.43 -34.27
N GLY A 2 52.59 -11.33 -35.01
CA GLY A 2 51.43 -10.54 -34.60
C GLY A 2 50.61 -11.29 -33.55
N PRO A 3 49.95 -10.59 -32.62
CA PRO A 3 49.08 -11.23 -31.63
C PRO A 3 47.93 -11.96 -32.33
N SER A 4 47.57 -13.14 -31.82
CA SER A 4 46.47 -13.93 -32.36
C SER A 4 45.13 -13.20 -32.20
N PRO A 5 44.18 -13.38 -33.13
CA PRO A 5 42.87 -12.71 -33.09
C PRO A 5 42.04 -13.06 -31.84
N VAL A 6 42.38 -14.15 -31.17
CA VAL A 6 41.76 -14.56 -29.90
C VAL A 6 42.26 -13.70 -28.74
N SER A 7 43.54 -13.31 -28.76
CA SER A 7 44.16 -12.48 -27.72
C SER A 7 43.64 -11.04 -27.76
N THR A 8 43.39 -10.50 -28.95
CA THR A 8 42.80 -9.16 -29.10
C THR A 8 41.33 -9.13 -28.68
N ALA A 9 40.55 -10.19 -28.97
CA ALA A 9 39.16 -10.28 -28.52
C ALA A 9 39.02 -10.38 -26.99
N LEU A 10 39.90 -11.15 -26.32
CA LEU A 10 39.90 -11.25 -24.86
C LEU A 10 40.28 -9.93 -24.18
N CYS A 11 41.30 -9.23 -24.69
CA CYS A 11 41.67 -7.92 -24.14
C CYS A 11 40.56 -6.88 -24.29
N SER A 12 39.88 -6.84 -25.44
CA SER A 12 38.75 -5.93 -25.65
C SER A 12 37.58 -6.24 -24.71
N ALA A 13 37.23 -7.52 -24.53
CA ALA A 13 36.17 -7.91 -23.60
C ALA A 13 36.51 -7.57 -22.13
N LEU A 14 37.79 -7.72 -21.74
CA LEU A 14 38.24 -7.39 -20.40
C LEU A 14 38.24 -5.86 -20.14
N LEU A 15 38.62 -5.06 -21.14
CA LEU A 15 38.57 -3.60 -21.08
C LEU A 15 37.13 -3.06 -21.02
N LEU A 16 36.19 -3.70 -21.71
CA LEU A 16 34.76 -3.37 -21.64
C LEU A 16 34.15 -3.75 -20.27
N ALA A 17 34.61 -4.86 -19.65
CA ALA A 17 34.16 -5.26 -18.33
C ALA A 17 34.68 -4.32 -17.23
N THR A 18 35.95 -3.90 -17.29
CA THR A 18 36.53 -2.96 -16.32
C THR A 18 35.95 -1.55 -16.46
N ALA A 19 35.62 -1.11 -17.68
CA ALA A 19 34.94 0.17 -17.89
C ALA A 19 33.55 0.21 -17.25
N ARG A 20 32.79 -0.90 -17.30
CA ARG A 20 31.46 -0.98 -16.63
C ARG A 20 31.55 -1.03 -15.11
N LEU A 21 32.57 -1.69 -14.56
CA LEU A 21 32.83 -1.71 -13.12
C LEU A 21 33.26 -0.34 -12.58
N ALA A 22 34.01 0.44 -13.37
CA ALA A 22 34.43 1.80 -12.99
C ALA A 22 33.28 2.83 -13.04
N SER A 23 32.30 2.66 -13.94
CA SER A 23 31.10 3.52 -13.96
C SER A 23 30.17 3.26 -12.77
N ALA A 24 30.05 2.01 -12.31
CA ALA A 24 29.16 1.64 -11.21
C ALA A 24 29.64 2.12 -9.82
N SER A 25 30.94 2.35 -9.63
CA SER A 25 31.49 2.83 -8.35
C SER A 25 31.42 4.34 -8.15
N SER A 26 31.13 5.11 -9.20
CA SER A 26 31.10 6.58 -9.16
C SER A 26 29.77 7.15 -8.64
N GLU A 27 28.63 6.48 -8.89
CA GLU A 27 27.31 6.95 -8.41
C GLU A 27 27.17 6.80 -6.88
N ASN A 28 27.62 5.68 -6.31
CA ASN A 28 27.54 5.41 -4.87
C ASN A 28 28.37 6.39 -4.00
N GLY A 29 29.36 7.05 -4.59
CA GLY A 29 30.23 8.01 -3.88
C GLY A 29 29.60 9.40 -3.72
N LYS A 30 28.72 9.81 -4.64
CA LYS A 30 28.07 11.14 -4.60
C LYS A 30 26.92 11.18 -3.60
N GLU A 31 26.13 10.12 -3.48
CA GLU A 31 25.08 10.01 -2.45
C GLU A 31 25.63 10.00 -1.02
N ALA A 32 26.87 9.56 -0.83
CA ALA A 32 27.50 9.52 0.48
C ALA A 32 27.78 10.92 1.06
N LEU A 33 27.95 11.94 0.22
CA LEU A 33 28.21 13.34 0.61
C LEU A 33 26.96 14.19 0.80
N LEU A 34 25.79 13.73 0.34
CA LEU A 34 24.56 14.50 0.46
C LEU A 34 24.06 14.51 1.92
N PRO A 35 23.49 15.65 2.37
CA PRO A 35 22.93 15.76 3.70
C PRO A 35 21.79 14.75 3.89
N SER A 36 21.67 14.26 5.12
CA SER A 36 20.66 13.28 5.54
C SER A 36 20.04 13.77 6.85
N TYR A 37 18.74 13.56 7.01
CA TYR A 37 18.07 13.91 8.26
C TYR A 37 18.62 13.07 9.41
N HIS A 38 18.76 13.71 10.56
CA HIS A 38 18.95 13.02 11.83
C HIS A 38 17.59 12.73 12.46
N TYR A 39 17.51 11.70 13.31
CA TYR A 39 16.31 11.42 14.10
C TYR A 39 15.84 12.66 14.87
N GLY A 40 14.56 13.01 14.74
CA GLY A 40 13.96 14.19 15.35
C GLY A 40 14.27 15.51 14.66
N ALA A 41 14.95 15.53 13.51
CA ALA A 41 15.16 16.76 12.75
C ALA A 41 13.82 17.33 12.23
N PRO A 42 13.61 18.65 12.29
CA PRO A 42 12.38 19.27 11.80
C PRO A 42 12.33 19.25 10.27
N ILE A 43 11.14 19.00 9.73
CA ILE A 43 10.83 18.95 8.30
C ILE A 43 9.69 19.95 8.06
N PRO A 44 9.99 21.11 7.46
CA PRO A 44 8.97 22.10 7.14
C PRO A 44 8.08 21.62 5.99
N ILE A 45 6.81 22.01 6.06
CA ILE A 45 5.80 21.68 5.04
C ILE A 45 5.51 22.91 4.20
N GLU A 46 5.67 22.77 2.89
CA GLU A 46 5.35 23.81 1.92
C GLU A 46 4.17 23.36 1.06
N CYS A 47 3.14 24.18 0.96
CA CYS A 47 1.95 23.92 0.18
C CYS A 47 1.87 24.82 -1.04
N MET A 48 1.27 24.28 -2.10
CA MET A 48 1.10 25.03 -3.34
C MET A 48 0.13 26.18 -3.14
N ASN A 49 0.54 27.39 -3.52
CA ASN A 49 -0.34 28.55 -3.46
C ASN A 49 -1.34 28.51 -4.63
N ARG A 50 -2.62 28.74 -4.34
CA ARG A 50 -3.70 28.62 -5.33
C ARG A 50 -4.57 29.86 -5.36
N SER A 51 -5.08 30.15 -6.56
CA SER A 51 -6.09 31.18 -6.81
C SER A 51 -7.42 30.78 -6.19
N ILE A 52 -8.03 31.72 -5.50
CA ILE A 52 -9.29 31.53 -4.78
C ILE A 52 -10.48 31.38 -5.74
N GLU A 53 -10.44 32.06 -6.89
CA GLU A 53 -11.57 32.08 -7.83
C GLU A 53 -11.66 30.81 -8.68
N THR A 54 -10.52 30.22 -9.03
CA THR A 54 -10.44 29.10 -9.98
C THR A 54 -9.90 27.82 -9.37
N GLY A 55 -9.25 27.89 -8.20
CA GLY A 55 -8.50 26.77 -7.62
C GLY A 55 -7.18 26.46 -8.35
N GLU A 56 -6.81 27.23 -9.38
CA GLU A 56 -5.56 27.02 -10.15
C GLU A 56 -4.32 27.41 -9.35
N HIS A 57 -3.17 26.85 -9.71
CA HIS A 57 -1.90 27.20 -9.07
C HIS A 57 -1.46 28.63 -9.46
N ILE A 58 -0.84 29.34 -8.52
CA ILE A 58 -0.23 30.64 -8.78
C ILE A 58 1.22 30.41 -9.20
N SER A 59 1.63 31.06 -10.28
CA SER A 59 3.01 31.05 -10.76
C SER A 59 3.73 32.34 -10.36
N ASP A 60 5.01 32.21 -10.04
CA ASP A 60 5.92 33.32 -9.78
C ASP A 60 6.37 34.01 -11.09
N GLU A 61 7.14 35.09 -10.99
CA GLU A 61 7.66 35.87 -12.13
C GLU A 61 8.44 35.01 -13.15
N ASN A 62 9.00 33.89 -12.71
CA ASN A 62 9.74 32.93 -13.54
C ASN A 62 8.87 31.77 -14.08
N GLU A 63 7.54 31.91 -14.05
CA GLU A 63 6.56 30.89 -14.46
C GLU A 63 6.65 29.58 -13.66
N GLN A 64 7.26 29.62 -12.47
CA GLN A 64 7.35 28.47 -11.57
C GLN A 64 6.20 28.46 -10.57
N ILE A 65 5.72 27.28 -10.20
CA ILE A 65 4.66 27.12 -9.19
C ILE A 65 5.13 27.73 -7.87
N GLN A 66 4.31 28.60 -7.29
CA GLN A 66 4.58 29.21 -5.99
C GLN A 66 4.24 28.25 -4.85
N TRP A 67 5.17 28.10 -3.91
CA TRP A 67 5.02 27.30 -2.70
C TRP A 67 5.10 28.20 -1.47
N ILE A 68 4.15 28.05 -0.56
CA ILE A 68 4.05 28.82 0.69
C ILE A 68 4.06 27.86 1.89
N PRO A 69 4.58 28.27 3.05
CA PRO A 69 4.50 27.45 4.26
C PRO A 69 3.05 27.08 4.62
N PHE A 70 2.86 25.94 5.27
CA PHE A 70 1.56 25.57 5.84
C PHE A 70 1.07 26.68 6.80
N PRO A 71 -0.25 26.96 6.89
CA PRO A 71 -0.79 27.96 7.82
C PRO A 71 -0.30 27.77 9.27
N GLU A 72 -0.14 28.88 9.98
CA GLU A 72 0.35 28.85 11.36
C GLU A 72 -0.64 28.13 12.29
N CYS A 73 -0.11 27.21 13.09
CA CYS A 73 -0.87 26.50 14.11
C CYS A 73 -0.92 27.32 15.40
N SER A 74 -2.10 27.46 16.01
CA SER A 74 -2.29 28.23 17.25
C SER A 74 -1.51 27.69 18.45
N GLU A 75 -1.23 26.40 18.47
CA GLU A 75 -0.58 25.68 19.56
C GLU A 75 0.94 25.93 19.57
N SER A 76 1.57 25.99 18.40
CA SER A 76 3.02 26.19 18.24
C SER A 76 3.38 27.64 17.91
N GLY A 77 2.45 28.43 17.37
CA GLY A 77 2.72 29.75 16.79
C GLY A 77 3.66 29.69 15.58
N ARG A 78 3.72 28.54 14.91
CA ARG A 78 4.56 28.29 13.72
C ARG A 78 3.77 27.45 12.71
N SER A 79 4.22 27.45 11.46
CA SER A 79 3.73 26.52 10.43
C SER A 79 3.89 25.07 10.88
N LEU A 80 3.06 24.18 10.32
CA LEU A 80 3.13 22.75 10.61
C LEU A 80 4.49 22.18 10.19
N GLU A 81 5.14 21.45 11.10
CA GLU A 81 6.42 20.79 10.89
C GLU A 81 6.34 19.35 11.40
N PHE A 82 6.91 18.41 10.64
CA PHE A 82 7.08 17.03 11.08
C PHE A 82 8.50 16.80 11.60
N HIS A 83 8.67 15.77 12.41
CA HIS A 83 9.98 15.40 12.94
C HIS A 83 10.40 14.06 12.34
N TYR A 84 11.60 14.02 11.76
CA TYR A 84 12.10 12.86 11.05
C TYR A 84 12.16 11.63 11.95
N GLY A 85 11.49 10.54 11.56
CA GLY A 85 11.47 9.27 12.29
C GLY A 85 10.66 9.27 13.60
N VAL A 86 10.00 10.38 13.96
CA VAL A 86 9.20 10.46 15.19
C VAL A 86 7.73 10.21 14.86
N GLU A 87 7.18 9.11 15.39
CA GLU A 87 5.75 8.85 15.36
C GLU A 87 5.06 9.61 16.48
N THR A 88 4.09 10.45 16.14
CA THR A 88 3.38 11.28 17.11
C THR A 88 2.01 11.69 16.59
N GLU A 89 1.13 12.05 17.52
CA GLU A 89 -0.12 12.74 17.23
C GLU A 89 0.13 14.25 17.42
N LEU A 90 -0.15 15.03 16.38
CA LEU A 90 0.07 16.48 16.35
C LEU A 90 -1.25 17.20 16.18
N ASN A 91 -1.51 18.16 17.05
CA ASN A 91 -2.67 19.03 16.95
C ASN A 91 -2.23 20.39 16.39
N CYS A 92 -2.89 20.82 15.33
CA CYS A 92 -2.67 22.12 14.69
C CYS A 92 -4.02 22.75 14.40
N THR A 93 -4.37 23.76 15.17
CA THR A 93 -5.58 24.53 14.98
C THR A 93 -5.26 25.81 14.22
N ILE A 94 -5.86 25.94 13.04
CA ILE A 94 -5.85 27.20 12.29
C ILE A 94 -6.84 28.13 13.00
N PRO A 95 -6.40 29.30 13.50
CA PRO A 95 -7.17 30.10 14.44
C PRO A 95 -8.44 30.71 13.82
N MET A 96 -8.41 31.04 12.54
CA MET A 96 -9.54 31.64 11.83
C MET A 96 -9.48 31.26 10.36
N ILE A 97 -10.61 30.78 9.83
CA ILE A 97 -10.78 30.59 8.39
C ILE A 97 -11.31 31.89 7.78
N ASP A 98 -10.49 32.52 6.97
CA ASP A 98 -10.91 33.66 6.16
C ASP A 98 -11.79 33.22 4.98
N ASP A 99 -12.58 34.15 4.44
CA ASP A 99 -13.42 33.93 3.26
C ASP A 99 -12.68 33.28 2.07
N PRO A 100 -11.45 33.72 1.71
CA PRO A 100 -10.73 33.11 0.61
C PRO A 100 -10.29 31.66 0.90
N PHE A 101 -9.90 31.37 2.14
CA PHE A 101 -9.50 30.03 2.54
C PHE A 101 -10.71 29.10 2.64
N PHE A 102 -11.87 29.61 3.05
CA PHE A 102 -13.12 28.86 3.05
C PHE A 102 -13.45 28.34 1.64
N HIS A 103 -13.38 29.20 0.62
CA HIS A 103 -13.61 28.79 -0.77
C HIS A 103 -12.56 27.80 -1.31
N LEU A 104 -11.29 27.93 -0.91
CA LEU A 104 -10.26 26.93 -1.25
C LEU A 104 -10.57 25.56 -0.62
N LEU A 105 -11.07 25.53 0.61
CA LEU A 105 -11.48 24.28 1.26
C LEU A 105 -12.62 23.58 0.52
N GLU A 106 -13.52 24.32 -0.15
CA GLU A 106 -14.57 23.73 -0.99
C GLU A 106 -13.94 22.94 -2.15
N PHE A 107 -12.98 23.53 -2.87
CA PHE A 107 -12.25 22.85 -3.94
C PHE A 107 -11.48 21.62 -3.42
N TYR A 108 -10.88 21.72 -2.24
CA TYR A 108 -10.09 20.63 -1.65
C TYR A 108 -10.96 19.45 -1.24
N VAL A 109 -12.12 19.72 -0.62
CA VAL A 109 -13.07 18.67 -0.19
C VAL A 109 -13.73 17.99 -1.40
N HIS A 110 -14.03 18.74 -2.45
CA HIS A 110 -14.54 18.16 -3.70
C HIS A 110 -13.48 17.48 -4.56
N ASN A 111 -12.19 17.63 -4.22
CA ASN A 111 -11.05 17.15 -5.01
C ASN A 111 -10.96 17.76 -6.42
N ASP A 112 -11.61 18.90 -6.65
CA ASP A 112 -11.46 19.69 -7.89
C ASP A 112 -10.04 20.25 -8.00
N ALA A 113 -9.45 20.59 -6.84
CA ALA A 113 -8.05 20.94 -6.70
C ALA A 113 -7.50 20.24 -5.44
N PRO A 114 -6.46 19.39 -5.51
CA PRO A 114 -5.90 18.78 -4.31
C PRO A 114 -5.11 19.82 -3.49
N LEU A 115 -5.20 19.72 -2.16
CA LEU A 115 -4.26 20.37 -1.23
C LEU A 115 -2.90 19.67 -1.33
N ALA A 116 -2.14 20.09 -2.34
CA ALA A 116 -0.84 19.55 -2.66
C ALA A 116 0.24 20.34 -1.91
N CYS A 117 0.99 19.63 -1.08
CA CYS A 117 2.16 20.12 -0.39
C CYS A 117 3.38 19.30 -0.78
N ARG A 118 4.54 19.72 -0.31
CA ARG A 118 5.82 19.07 -0.54
C ARG A 118 6.68 19.15 0.70
N LEU A 119 7.55 18.17 0.85
CA LEU A 119 8.53 18.09 1.93
C LEU A 119 9.93 18.02 1.32
N PRO A 120 10.92 18.71 1.88
CA PRO A 120 12.30 18.57 1.43
C PRO A 120 12.79 17.13 1.69
N SER A 121 13.27 16.44 0.64
CA SER A 121 13.72 15.04 0.75
C SER A 121 14.94 14.91 1.68
N ARG A 122 15.75 15.97 1.74
CA ARG A 122 16.98 16.11 2.53
C ARG A 122 17.01 17.46 3.22
N PRO A 123 17.71 17.61 4.36
CA PRO A 123 17.90 18.91 4.97
C PRO A 123 18.81 19.80 4.11
N ALA A 124 18.66 21.11 4.26
CA ALA A 124 19.49 22.08 3.55
C ALA A 124 20.99 21.82 3.78
N ALA A 125 21.79 21.95 2.72
CA ALA A 125 23.23 21.74 2.79
C ALA A 125 23.86 22.79 3.74
N GLN A 126 24.51 22.32 4.81
CA GLN A 126 25.16 23.19 5.80
C GLN A 126 26.57 23.64 5.39
N VAL A 127 27.18 22.96 4.41
CA VAL A 127 28.55 23.21 3.97
C VAL A 127 28.54 23.46 2.47
N GLU A 128 28.80 24.70 2.08
CA GLU A 128 29.07 25.07 0.70
C GLU A 128 30.56 24.87 0.41
N ILE A 129 30.87 24.04 -0.59
CA ILE A 129 32.25 23.84 -1.04
C ILE A 129 32.61 25.03 -1.94
N VAL A 130 33.66 25.77 -1.57
CA VAL A 130 34.11 26.95 -2.33
C VAL A 130 34.44 26.55 -3.77
N GLY A 131 33.64 27.04 -4.72
CA GLY A 131 33.80 26.77 -6.16
C GLY A 131 32.81 25.76 -6.75
N GLU A 132 31.91 25.18 -5.95
CA GLU A 132 30.84 24.28 -6.41
C GLU A 132 29.48 24.87 -6.03
N SER A 133 28.50 24.79 -6.94
CA SER A 133 27.12 25.20 -6.64
C SER A 133 26.51 24.21 -5.64
N PRO A 134 25.78 24.68 -4.61
CA PRO A 134 25.11 23.77 -3.69
C PRO A 134 24.16 22.83 -4.45
N PRO A 135 24.00 21.58 -3.99
CA PRO A 135 23.07 20.66 -4.63
C PRO A 135 21.65 21.24 -4.59
N GLU A 136 20.91 21.05 -5.68
CA GLU A 136 19.51 21.50 -5.74
C GLU A 136 18.68 20.77 -4.68
N GLN A 137 17.78 21.53 -4.04
CA GLN A 137 16.89 20.98 -3.03
C GLN A 137 15.83 20.10 -3.69
N GLU A 138 15.91 18.81 -3.45
CA GLU A 138 14.90 17.84 -3.87
C GLU A 138 13.70 17.86 -2.91
N TYR A 139 12.50 17.66 -3.48
CA TYR A 139 11.24 17.64 -2.74
C TYR A 139 10.44 16.39 -3.06
N ILE A 140 9.76 15.85 -2.06
CA ILE A 140 8.77 14.79 -2.21
C ILE A 140 7.36 15.39 -2.15
N PRO A 141 6.39 14.89 -2.93
CA PRO A 141 5.02 15.35 -2.84
C PRO A 141 4.35 14.80 -1.57
N LEU A 142 3.51 15.61 -0.94
CA LEU A 142 2.61 15.25 0.15
C LEU A 142 1.24 15.87 -0.13
N VAL A 143 0.27 15.05 -0.53
CA VAL A 143 -1.10 15.52 -0.76
C VAL A 143 -1.93 15.24 0.49
N PHE A 144 -2.68 16.25 0.96
CA PHE A 144 -3.67 16.11 2.02
C PHE A 144 -5.05 15.87 1.42
N ALA A 145 -5.50 14.62 1.43
CA ALA A 145 -6.85 14.24 0.97
C ALA A 145 -7.89 14.57 2.05
N LEU A 146 -8.50 15.76 1.96
CA LEU A 146 -9.55 16.22 2.86
C LEU A 146 -10.90 15.60 2.46
N ALA A 147 -11.58 15.03 3.45
CA ALA A 147 -12.90 14.44 3.34
C ALA A 147 -13.87 15.35 4.09
N GLY A 148 -15.02 15.55 3.48
CA GLY A 148 -16.02 16.45 4.01
C GLY A 148 -17.30 16.44 3.18
N THR A 149 -18.25 17.26 3.59
CA THR A 149 -19.49 17.48 2.83
C THR A 149 -19.78 18.97 2.76
N LEU A 150 -20.00 19.47 1.55
CA LEU A 150 -20.40 20.85 1.31
C LEU A 150 -21.90 21.04 1.54
N GLN A 151 -22.27 22.10 2.25
CA GLN A 151 -23.64 22.60 2.30
C GLN A 151 -23.66 24.08 1.88
N LYS A 152 -24.85 24.61 1.55
CA LYS A 152 -24.99 25.99 1.03
C LYS A 152 -24.46 27.10 1.95
N SER A 153 -24.35 26.85 3.26
CA SER A 153 -23.99 27.85 4.26
C SER A 153 -22.85 27.45 5.18
N HIS A 154 -22.36 26.22 5.06
CA HIS A 154 -21.29 25.69 5.92
C HIS A 154 -20.69 24.45 5.29
N LEU A 155 -19.46 24.15 5.69
CA LEU A 155 -18.71 22.99 5.27
C LEU A 155 -18.54 22.06 6.46
N HIS A 156 -18.71 20.75 6.26
CA HIS A 156 -18.28 19.76 7.25
C HIS A 156 -16.94 19.18 6.79
N ILE A 157 -15.88 19.34 7.58
CA ILE A 157 -14.57 18.74 7.30
C ILE A 157 -14.28 17.66 8.34
N SER A 158 -13.65 16.56 7.93
CA SER A 158 -13.03 15.62 8.87
C SER A 158 -11.71 16.17 9.37
N THR A 159 -11.61 16.38 10.68
CA THR A 159 -10.48 17.02 11.36
C THR A 159 -9.34 16.08 11.66
N HIS A 160 -9.57 14.76 11.59
CA HIS A 160 -8.55 13.75 11.86
C HIS A 160 -7.92 13.25 10.56
N LEU A 161 -6.60 13.41 10.44
CA LEU A 161 -5.80 13.02 9.29
C LEU A 161 -4.73 12.01 9.70
N ASN A 162 -4.58 10.95 8.92
CA ASN A 162 -3.43 10.08 8.99
C ASN A 162 -2.37 10.58 8.01
N VAL A 163 -1.13 10.62 8.44
CA VAL A 163 0.04 10.96 7.63
C VAL A 163 0.99 9.78 7.64
N LEU A 164 1.30 9.27 6.46
CA LEU A 164 2.23 8.16 6.26
C LEU A 164 3.47 8.70 5.57
N LEU A 165 4.64 8.47 6.15
CA LEU A 165 5.93 8.90 5.62
C LEU A 165 6.86 7.70 5.45
N HIS A 166 7.49 7.60 4.29
CA HIS A 166 8.47 6.58 3.96
C HIS A 166 9.86 7.18 3.93
N SER A 167 10.79 6.52 4.60
CA SER A 167 12.20 6.89 4.58
C SER A 167 13.07 5.78 4.00
N VAL A 168 14.22 6.19 3.49
CA VAL A 168 15.32 5.28 3.13
C VAL A 168 16.45 5.53 4.13
N PRO A 169 16.68 4.61 5.08
CA PRO A 169 17.75 4.74 6.06
C PRO A 169 19.10 4.58 5.37
N LYS A 170 20.04 5.49 5.67
CA LYS A 170 21.45 5.41 5.23
C LYS A 170 22.22 4.43 6.12
N HIS A 171 21.85 4.33 7.39
CA HIS A 171 22.41 3.40 8.38
C HIS A 171 21.24 2.61 8.97
N HIS A 172 21.41 1.30 9.11
CA HIS A 172 20.32 0.40 9.47
C HIS A 172 20.19 0.27 11.00
N LEU A 173 18.99 0.61 11.52
CA LEU A 173 18.29 0.05 12.68
C LEU A 173 18.43 0.72 14.06
N HIS A 174 19.00 1.94 14.22
CA HIS A 174 19.19 2.58 15.52
C HIS A 174 18.74 4.05 15.65
N HIS A 175 18.58 4.52 16.89
CA HIS A 175 18.13 5.89 17.27
C HIS A 175 19.07 7.03 16.80
N HIS A 176 20.18 6.69 16.15
CA HIS A 176 21.12 7.62 15.50
C HIS A 176 21.12 7.48 13.97
N ASP A 177 20.14 6.76 13.42
CA ASP A 177 20.04 6.56 11.98
C ASP A 177 19.77 7.89 11.30
N SER A 178 20.60 8.14 10.29
CA SER A 178 20.35 9.19 9.33
C SER A 178 19.72 8.61 8.09
N GLY A 179 18.88 9.39 7.43
CA GLY A 179 18.26 8.93 6.20
C GLY A 179 17.64 10.04 5.40
N VAL A 180 16.94 9.62 4.36
CA VAL A 180 16.33 10.49 3.36
C VAL A 180 14.83 10.21 3.38
N LEU A 181 14.05 11.25 3.16
CA LEU A 181 12.61 11.14 2.99
C LEU A 181 12.34 10.78 1.52
N ASP A 182 11.59 9.71 1.29
CA ASP A 182 11.36 9.14 -0.05
C ASP A 182 9.96 9.49 -0.57
N SER A 183 8.94 9.26 0.24
CA SER A 183 7.56 9.48 -0.16
C SER A 183 6.64 9.72 1.04
N GLY A 184 5.48 10.33 0.79
CA GLY A 184 4.50 10.63 1.82
C GLY A 184 3.08 10.73 1.28
N ALA A 185 2.11 10.43 2.13
CA ALA A 185 0.70 10.58 1.82
C ALA A 185 -0.07 10.99 3.08
N ALA A 186 -1.03 11.91 2.94
CA ALA A 186 -1.91 12.30 4.03
C ALA A 186 -3.37 12.19 3.60
N TYR A 187 -4.21 11.64 4.47
CA TYR A 187 -5.64 11.51 4.19
C TYR A 187 -6.45 11.63 5.47
N SER A 188 -7.59 12.28 5.34
CA SER A 188 -8.55 12.39 6.43
C SER A 188 -9.37 11.10 6.57
N THR A 189 -9.68 10.73 7.80
CA THR A 189 -10.49 9.55 8.10
C THR A 189 -11.94 9.95 8.25
N SER A 190 -12.84 9.35 7.46
CA SER A 190 -14.28 9.64 7.55
C SER A 190 -14.85 9.22 8.93
N PRO A 191 -15.76 10.02 9.53
CA PRO A 191 -16.38 9.69 10.82
C PRO A 191 -17.43 8.57 10.75
N LEU A 192 -17.46 7.75 9.67
CA LEU A 192 -18.46 6.68 9.50
C LEU A 192 -18.37 5.56 10.55
N SER A 193 -17.35 5.57 11.43
CA SER A 193 -17.36 4.78 12.65
C SER A 193 -18.36 5.37 13.64
N HIS A 194 -19.56 4.79 13.67
CA HIS A 194 -20.66 5.01 14.64
C HIS A 194 -20.29 4.76 16.13
N MET A 195 -19.01 4.75 16.49
CA MET A 195 -18.53 4.52 17.86
C MET A 195 -17.72 5.73 18.29
N ALA A 196 -18.35 6.56 19.13
CA ALA A 196 -17.76 7.64 19.94
C ALA A 196 -17.10 8.83 19.19
N GLY A 197 -17.90 9.84 18.87
CA GLY A 197 -17.48 11.25 18.99
C GLY A 197 -16.73 11.89 17.83
N THR A 198 -17.49 12.46 16.88
CA THR A 198 -17.21 13.76 16.24
C THR A 198 -15.78 14.03 15.74
N ALA A 199 -15.26 13.25 14.80
CA ALA A 199 -14.08 13.63 14.02
C ALA A 199 -14.40 14.58 12.84
N SER A 200 -15.65 15.06 12.72
CA SER A 200 -16.03 16.07 11.72
C SER A 200 -16.54 17.33 12.39
N LYS A 201 -16.04 18.48 11.90
CA LYS A 201 -16.41 19.80 12.37
C LYS A 201 -17.18 20.56 11.29
N ARG A 202 -18.27 21.19 11.71
CA ARG A 202 -18.98 22.20 10.92
C ARG A 202 -18.17 23.50 10.96
N LEU A 203 -17.90 24.06 9.79
CA LEU A 203 -17.12 25.27 9.60
C LEU A 203 -17.94 26.31 8.85
N VAL A 204 -17.84 27.55 9.32
CA VAL A 204 -18.30 28.78 8.67
C VAL A 204 -17.12 29.77 8.66
N ILE A 205 -17.19 30.80 7.83
CA ILE A 205 -16.16 31.85 7.80
C ILE A 205 -16.02 32.47 9.20
N GLY A 206 -14.78 32.58 9.67
CA GLY A 206 -14.45 33.03 11.03
C GLY A 206 -14.28 31.90 12.06
N ASP A 207 -14.67 30.66 11.74
CA ASP A 207 -14.48 29.53 12.65
C ASP A 207 -13.01 29.06 12.67
N PRO A 208 -12.52 28.55 13.82
CA PRO A 208 -11.23 27.86 13.88
C PRO A 208 -11.32 26.45 13.30
N LEU A 209 -10.26 26.01 12.61
CA LEU A 209 -10.13 24.65 12.05
C LEU A 209 -9.10 23.84 12.84
N PRO A 210 -9.53 23.00 13.80
CA PRO A 210 -8.65 22.10 14.53
C PRO A 210 -8.33 20.90 13.65
N LEU A 211 -7.08 20.72 13.26
CA LEU A 211 -6.60 19.53 12.57
C LEU A 211 -5.79 18.66 13.54
N GLN A 212 -6.03 17.37 13.48
CA GLN A 212 -5.31 16.35 14.25
C GLN A 212 -4.60 15.43 13.26
N PHE A 213 -3.28 15.33 13.36
CA PHE A 213 -2.44 14.54 12.47
C PHE A 213 -1.85 13.36 13.22
N SER A 214 -2.17 12.15 12.79
CA SER A 214 -1.54 10.91 13.25
C SER A 214 -0.41 10.54 12.30
N VAL A 215 0.84 10.84 12.69
CA VAL A 215 2.02 10.66 11.84
C VAL A 215 2.65 9.29 12.09
N ARG A 216 2.80 8.50 11.02
CA ARG A 216 3.42 7.17 11.03
C ARG A 216 4.56 7.09 10.04
N TRP A 217 5.65 6.44 10.46
CA TRP A 217 6.86 6.30 9.68
C TRP A 217 7.08 4.86 9.25
N PHE A 218 7.53 4.69 8.00
CA PHE A 218 7.98 3.41 7.48
C PHE A 218 9.45 3.52 7.09
N PRO A 219 10.31 2.64 7.60
CA PRO A 219 11.76 2.66 7.33
C PRO A 219 12.12 2.16 5.93
N THR A 220 11.12 1.85 5.10
CA THR A 220 11.32 1.39 3.73
C THR A 220 10.26 1.99 2.83
N PRO A 221 10.57 2.27 1.54
CA PRO A 221 9.57 2.74 0.57
C PRO A 221 8.53 1.65 0.23
N ALA A 222 8.84 0.38 0.52
CA ALA A 222 7.87 -0.69 0.43
C ALA A 222 6.89 -0.63 1.61
N LEU A 223 5.59 -0.80 1.31
CA LEU A 223 4.59 -1.04 2.34
C LEU A 223 4.94 -2.31 3.12
N PRO A 224 4.72 -2.33 4.44
CA PRO A 224 5.02 -3.50 5.26
C PRO A 224 4.22 -4.70 4.75
N LYS A 225 4.92 -5.79 4.45
CA LYS A 225 4.31 -7.08 4.11
C LYS A 225 4.21 -7.89 5.39
N THR A 226 3.01 -8.19 5.85
CA THR A 226 2.82 -9.25 6.84
C THR A 226 3.15 -10.59 6.17
N GLU A 227 4.17 -11.29 6.66
CA GLU A 227 4.60 -12.62 6.15
C GLU A 227 4.91 -12.69 4.63
N GLY A 228 5.40 -11.59 4.03
CA GLY A 228 5.94 -11.63 2.66
C GLY A 228 4.90 -11.80 1.54
N THR A 229 3.60 -11.82 1.85
CA THR A 229 2.52 -11.79 0.86
C THR A 229 1.69 -10.52 1.02
N VAL A 230 1.21 -9.95 -0.10
CA VAL A 230 0.19 -8.89 -0.06
C VAL A 230 -1.11 -9.58 0.32
N GLU A 231 -1.38 -9.74 1.61
CA GLU A 231 -2.66 -10.27 2.02
C GLU A 231 -3.72 -9.24 1.66
N TRP A 232 -4.55 -9.58 0.68
CA TRP A 232 -5.75 -8.83 0.36
C TRP A 232 -6.68 -8.93 1.57
N GLN A 233 -6.54 -8.00 2.53
CA GLN A 233 -7.49 -7.79 3.62
C GLN A 233 -8.76 -7.06 3.14
N GLY A 234 -9.15 -7.28 1.88
CA GLY A 234 -10.45 -6.81 1.44
C GLY A 234 -11.52 -7.63 2.15
N MET A 235 -12.57 -6.94 2.61
CA MET A 235 -13.82 -7.56 3.09
C MET A 235 -14.33 -8.54 2.03
N GLY A 236 -13.99 -9.81 2.18
CA GLY A 236 -14.25 -10.80 1.14
C GLY A 236 -13.71 -12.19 1.46
N GLY A 237 -14.04 -12.69 2.65
CA GLY A 237 -14.12 -14.13 2.97
C GLY A 237 -12.85 -14.94 2.74
N HIS A 238 -12.03 -15.06 3.78
CA HIS A 238 -11.02 -16.12 3.82
C HIS A 238 -11.69 -17.48 3.59
N VAL A 239 -11.17 -18.27 2.66
CA VAL A 239 -11.50 -19.70 2.59
C VAL A 239 -10.88 -20.34 3.83
N TYR A 240 -11.64 -20.38 4.92
CA TYR A 240 -11.21 -21.05 6.14
C TYR A 240 -11.02 -22.54 5.86
N ALA A 241 -10.09 -23.17 6.59
CA ALA A 241 -9.93 -24.63 6.55
C ALA A 241 -11.27 -25.36 6.83
N SER A 242 -12.15 -24.74 7.62
CA SER A 242 -13.52 -25.21 7.83
C SER A 242 -14.38 -25.20 6.56
N THR A 243 -14.26 -24.18 5.70
CA THR A 243 -14.98 -24.12 4.40
C THR A 243 -14.54 -25.25 3.48
N ILE A 244 -13.24 -25.55 3.41
CA ILE A 244 -12.70 -26.67 2.64
C ILE A 244 -13.18 -28.00 3.22
N PHE A 245 -13.16 -28.13 4.55
CA PHE A 245 -13.66 -29.32 5.24
C PHE A 245 -15.14 -29.58 4.93
N TYR A 246 -16.01 -28.57 5.05
CA TYR A 246 -17.43 -28.73 4.73
C TYR A 246 -17.68 -29.04 3.25
N ALA A 247 -16.88 -28.47 2.33
CA ALA A 247 -16.96 -28.80 0.92
C ALA A 247 -16.58 -30.26 0.64
N LEU A 248 -15.50 -30.76 1.24
CA LEU A 248 -15.08 -32.17 1.10
C LEU A 248 -16.06 -33.15 1.73
N VAL A 249 -16.58 -32.83 2.92
CA VAL A 249 -17.59 -33.66 3.58
C VAL A 249 -18.89 -33.70 2.75
N SER A 250 -19.32 -32.56 2.19
CA SER A 250 -20.51 -32.52 1.34
C SER A 250 -20.33 -33.29 0.03
N PHE A 251 -19.15 -33.19 -0.59
CA PHE A 251 -18.82 -33.94 -1.81
C PHE A 251 -18.75 -35.46 -1.57
N THR A 252 -18.11 -35.89 -0.48
CA THR A 252 -18.02 -37.31 -0.11
C THR A 252 -19.39 -37.88 0.28
N ALA A 253 -20.20 -37.14 1.04
CA ALA A 253 -21.57 -37.54 1.33
C ALA A 253 -22.41 -37.68 0.06
N GLY A 254 -22.29 -36.72 -0.88
CA GLY A 254 -22.99 -36.75 -2.16
C GLY A 254 -22.62 -37.94 -3.05
N THR A 255 -21.32 -38.24 -3.15
CA THR A 255 -20.83 -39.39 -3.93
C THR A 255 -21.26 -40.72 -3.32
N LEU A 256 -21.19 -40.88 -2.00
CA LEU A 256 -21.65 -42.08 -1.31
C LEU A 256 -23.16 -42.30 -1.45
N ALA A 257 -23.97 -41.25 -1.24
CA ALA A 257 -25.41 -41.34 -1.40
C ALA A 257 -25.79 -41.74 -2.84
N SER A 258 -25.13 -41.14 -3.83
CA SER A 258 -25.33 -41.44 -5.24
C SER A 258 -24.94 -42.88 -5.59
N ALA A 259 -23.81 -43.37 -5.07
CA ALA A 259 -23.33 -44.73 -5.28
C ALA A 259 -24.28 -45.76 -4.65
N VAL A 260 -24.69 -45.55 -3.39
CA VAL A 260 -25.66 -46.42 -2.70
C VAL A 260 -26.99 -46.46 -3.45
N TYR A 261 -27.48 -45.33 -3.94
CA TYR A 261 -28.71 -45.28 -4.73
C TYR A 261 -28.57 -46.01 -6.06
N PHE A 262 -27.46 -45.80 -6.78
CA PHE A 262 -27.22 -46.45 -8.07
C PHE A 262 -27.09 -47.98 -7.92
N PHE A 263 -26.22 -48.45 -7.04
CA PHE A 263 -25.98 -49.89 -6.84
C PHE A 263 -27.12 -50.59 -6.09
N GLY A 264 -27.78 -49.92 -5.16
CA GLY A 264 -28.84 -50.50 -4.33
C GLY A 264 -30.22 -50.50 -5.00
N VAL A 265 -30.51 -49.50 -5.84
CA VAL A 265 -31.86 -49.33 -6.42
C VAL A 265 -31.85 -49.45 -7.93
N ILE A 266 -31.01 -48.68 -8.63
CA ILE A 266 -31.08 -48.58 -10.10
C ILE A 266 -30.54 -49.83 -10.77
N LEU A 267 -29.33 -50.26 -10.41
CA LEU A 267 -28.65 -51.39 -11.01
C LEU A 267 -29.44 -52.70 -10.87
N PRO A 268 -29.93 -53.11 -9.68
CA PRO A 268 -30.72 -54.33 -9.54
C PRO A 268 -32.10 -54.23 -10.22
N LYS A 269 -32.72 -53.05 -10.26
CA LYS A 269 -33.95 -52.84 -11.05
C LYS A 269 -33.71 -53.01 -12.55
N ARG A 270 -32.56 -52.57 -13.07
CA ARG A 270 -32.19 -52.73 -14.49
C ARG A 270 -31.72 -54.14 -14.83
N LEU A 271 -31.15 -54.87 -13.87
CA LEU A 271 -30.73 -56.26 -14.02
C LEU A 271 -31.88 -57.25 -13.81
N ARG A 272 -32.97 -56.87 -13.12
CA ARG A 272 -34.21 -57.65 -13.07
C ARG A 272 -34.83 -57.77 -14.46
N GLY A 273 -34.64 -58.94 -15.09
CA GLY A 273 -35.19 -59.27 -16.40
C GLY A 273 -34.15 -59.44 -17.52
N ARG A 274 -32.87 -59.17 -17.26
CA ARG A 274 -31.75 -59.54 -18.14
C ARG A 274 -30.87 -60.54 -17.41
N GLY A 275 -30.90 -61.81 -17.82
CA GLY A 275 -29.94 -62.80 -17.33
C GLY A 275 -28.53 -62.28 -17.57
N MET A 276 -27.67 -62.35 -16.55
CA MET A 276 -26.26 -62.05 -16.70
C MET A 276 -25.66 -63.08 -17.67
N GLY A 277 -25.68 -62.76 -18.96
CA GLY A 277 -25.00 -63.52 -19.99
C GLY A 277 -23.53 -63.59 -19.60
N GLY A 278 -23.06 -64.82 -19.36
CA GLY A 278 -21.71 -65.09 -18.92
C GLY A 278 -20.68 -64.47 -19.86
N ALA A 279 -19.72 -63.77 -19.27
CA ALA A 279 -18.58 -63.25 -20.00
C ALA A 279 -17.33 -63.30 -19.10
N THR A 280 -16.87 -64.53 -18.81
CA THR A 280 -15.45 -64.81 -18.58
C THR A 280 -15.12 -66.16 -19.23
N PRO A 281 -14.56 -66.18 -20.45
CA PRO A 281 -13.96 -67.38 -21.01
C PRO A 281 -12.51 -67.41 -20.57
N LEU A 282 -12.19 -68.17 -19.52
CA LEU A 282 -10.85 -68.75 -19.23
C LEU A 282 -10.90 -69.40 -17.85
N GLY A 283 -11.01 -70.73 -17.83
CA GLY A 283 -11.01 -71.51 -16.59
C GLY A 283 -11.46 -72.94 -16.80
N TYR A 284 -10.66 -73.70 -17.54
CA TYR A 284 -10.75 -75.16 -17.65
C TYR A 284 -10.83 -75.81 -16.26
N GLY A 285 -11.83 -76.66 -16.02
CA GLY A 285 -12.03 -77.37 -14.76
C GLY A 285 -13.13 -78.41 -14.88
N VAL A 286 -12.78 -79.51 -15.57
CA VAL A 286 -13.57 -80.74 -15.68
C VAL A 286 -13.85 -81.30 -14.27
N ASN A 287 -15.08 -81.80 -14.08
CA ASN A 287 -15.67 -82.40 -12.87
C ASN A 287 -16.27 -81.46 -11.81
N GLY A 288 -17.52 -81.09 -12.10
CA GLY A 288 -18.65 -81.06 -11.16
C GLY A 288 -18.39 -80.67 -9.71
N VAL A 289 -18.66 -79.41 -9.37
CA VAL A 289 -19.47 -78.95 -8.23
C VAL A 289 -19.84 -77.51 -8.54
N GLY A 290 -21.14 -77.24 -8.72
CA GLY A 290 -21.65 -75.88 -8.92
C GLY A 290 -21.56 -75.09 -7.62
N ASN A 291 -20.63 -74.16 -7.52
CA ASN A 291 -20.64 -73.14 -6.48
C ASN A 291 -21.42 -71.93 -6.97
N GLY A 292 -22.75 -72.06 -6.92
CA GLY A 292 -23.65 -70.93 -6.97
C GLY A 292 -23.43 -70.04 -5.75
N TRP A 293 -23.12 -68.78 -5.98
CA TRP A 293 -23.23 -67.74 -4.95
C TRP A 293 -24.71 -67.51 -4.66
N GLY A 294 -25.25 -68.33 -3.76
CA GLY A 294 -26.62 -68.22 -3.26
C GLY A 294 -26.61 -68.43 -1.76
N ILE A 295 -26.66 -67.33 -1.00
CA ILE A 295 -27.09 -67.36 0.40
C ILE A 295 -28.54 -67.81 0.40
N SER A 296 -28.82 -69.05 0.82
CA SER A 296 -30.15 -69.48 1.21
C SER A 296 -30.22 -69.61 2.74
N LYS A 297 -31.18 -68.90 3.32
CA LYS A 297 -31.49 -68.91 4.74
C LYS A 297 -32.20 -70.22 5.06
N ARG A 298 -31.64 -71.05 5.94
CA ARG A 298 -32.26 -72.29 6.43
C ARG A 298 -33.38 -71.92 7.42
N ILE A 299 -34.58 -72.44 7.18
CA ILE A 299 -35.66 -72.52 8.16
C ILE A 299 -35.86 -74.02 8.40
N ASP A 300 -35.86 -74.41 9.68
CA ASP A 300 -36.11 -75.77 10.15
C ASP A 300 -37.54 -76.23 9.87
#